data_AF-A0A914YDA1-F1
#
_entry.id   AF-A0A914YDA1-F1
#
_cell.length_a   1.000
_cell.length_b   1.000
_cell.length_c   1.000
_cell.angle_alpha   90.00
_cell.angle_beta   90.00
_cell.angle_gamma   90.00
#
_symmetry.space_group_name_H-M   'P 1'
#
loop_
_entity.id
_entity.type
_entity.pdbx_description
1 polymer ?
#
loop_
_entity_poly.entity_id
_entity_poly.type
_entity_poly.pdbx_seq_one_letter_code
_entity_poly.pdbx_strand_id
1 'polypeptide(L)' 'MLYDISFFFFVIVILLAIMQGLIIDAFGELRDQQESATEKLESSCFICDIGKETFDRLPRGFDIHTTKEHNFANYL' A
#
# COMPACT_ATOMS: atom_id res chain seq x y z
N MET A 1 10.57 13.19 -44.39
CA MET A 1 9.64 12.03 -44.34
C MET A 1 10.17 10.92 -43.44
N LEU A 2 11.19 10.15 -43.82
CA LEU A 2 11.71 9.07 -42.96
C LEU A 2 12.29 9.56 -41.63
N TYR A 3 13.01 10.68 -41.63
CA TYR A 3 13.51 11.33 -40.42
C TYR A 3 12.38 11.77 -39.49
N ASP A 4 11.33 12.38 -40.03
CA ASP A 4 10.21 12.88 -39.23
C ASP A 4 9.42 11.73 -38.60
N ILE A 5 9.20 10.64 -39.36
CA ILE A 5 8.51 9.44 -38.88
C ILE A 5 9.33 8.72 -37.81
N SER A 6 10.65 8.56 -38.01
CA SER A 6 11.50 7.90 -37.03
C SER A 6 11.61 8.75 -35.75
N PHE A 7 11.78 10.06 -35.87
CA PHE A 7 11.81 10.96 -34.72
C PHE A 7 10.51 10.90 -33.91
N PHE A 8 9.35 10.94 -34.59
CA PHE A 8 8.05 10.83 -33.92
C PHE A 8 7.92 9.51 -33.14
N PHE A 9 8.31 8.39 -33.74
CA PHE A 9 8.16 7.08 -33.09
C PHE A 9 9.15 6.91 -31.92
N PHE A 10 10.43 7.15 -32.14
CA PHE A 10 11.45 6.89 -31.12
C PHE A 10 11.48 7.94 -30.01
N VAL A 11 11.25 9.20 -30.34
CA VAL A 11 11.35 10.28 -29.35
C VAL A 11 10.01 10.53 -28.69
N ILE A 12 8.93 10.71 -29.46
CA ILE A 12 7.65 11.06 -28.85
C ILE A 12 6.96 9.83 -28.26
N VAL A 13 6.73 8.79 -29.08
CA VAL A 13 5.95 7.64 -28.60
C VAL A 13 6.68 6.90 -27.49
N ILE A 14 7.96 6.54 -27.68
CA ILE A 14 8.69 5.75 -26.69
C ILE A 14 8.98 6.56 -25.41
N LEU A 15 9.48 7.80 -25.49
CA LEU A 15 9.78 8.56 -24.26
C LEU A 15 8.51 8.88 -23.47
N LEU A 16 7.42 9.25 -24.12
CA LEU A 16 6.16 9.49 -23.42
C LEU A 16 5.61 8.20 -22.79
N ALA A 17 5.72 7.06 -23.47
CA ALA A 17 5.34 5.78 -22.91
C ALA A 17 6.18 5.39 -21.68
N ILE A 18 7.50 5.62 -21.73
CA ILE A 18 8.39 5.38 -20.58
C ILE A 18 8.02 6.30 -19.42
N MET A 19 7.84 7.60 -19.67
CA MET A 19 7.45 8.56 -18.64
C MET A 19 6.12 8.18 -17.97
N GLN A 20 5.12 7.78 -18.77
CA GLN A 20 3.84 7.28 -18.24
C GLN A 20 4.02 5.98 -17.47
N GLY A 21 4.85 5.06 -17.96
CA GLY A 21 5.18 3.80 -17.28
C GLY A 21 5.77 4.02 -15.89
N LEU A 22 6.74 4.94 -15.76
CA LEU A 22 7.33 5.29 -14.47
C LEU A 22 6.31 5.87 -13.48
N ILE A 23 5.39 6.71 -13.97
CA ILE A 23 4.34 7.27 -13.12
C ILE A 23 3.38 6.17 -12.64
N ILE A 24 2.98 5.27 -13.53
CA ILE A 24 2.08 4.15 -13.18
C ILE A 24 2.75 3.22 -12.17
N ASP A 25 4.03 2.91 -12.36
CA ASP A 25 4.81 2.07 -11.45
C ASP A 25 4.89 2.69 -10.04
N ALA A 26 5.22 3.98 -9.96
CA ALA A 26 5.26 4.71 -8.69
C ALA A 26 3.90 4.71 -7.96
N PHE A 27 2.79 4.90 -8.69
CA PHE A 27 1.45 4.81 -8.09
C PHE A 27 1.08 3.37 -7.70
N GLY A 28 1.56 2.37 -8.44
CA GLY A 28 1.44 0.96 -8.08
C GLY A 28 2.14 0.68 -6.74
N GLU A 29 3.40 1.09 -6.61
CA GLU A 29 4.16 0.91 -5.37
C GLU A 29 3.53 1.63 -4.17
N LEU A 30 3.07 2.87 -4.35
CA LEU A 30 2.35 3.59 -3.29
C LEU A 30 1.08 2.87 -2.84
N ARG A 31 0.37 2.23 -3.78
CA ARG A 31 -0.80 1.42 -3.45
C ARG A 31 -0.42 0.16 -2.68
N ASP A 32 0.61 -0.55 -3.11
CA ASP A 32 1.07 -1.77 -2.43
C ASP A 32 1.55 -1.47 -1.00
N GLN A 33 2.22 -0.33 -0.80
CA GLN A 33 2.61 0.14 0.54
C GLN A 33 1.39 0.42 1.42
N GLN A 34 0.35 1.07 0.87
CA GLN A 34 -0.88 1.34 1.60
C GLN A 34 -1.64 0.06 1.95
N GLU A 35 -1.70 -0.90 1.03
CA GLU A 35 -2.35 -2.20 1.25
C GLU A 35 -1.62 -3.00 2.32
N SER A 36 -0.28 -3.10 2.23
CA SER A 36 0.54 -3.76 3.24
C SER A 36 0.41 -3.13 4.63
N ALA A 37 0.35 -1.80 4.72
CA ALA A 37 0.12 -1.11 5.99
C ALA A 37 -1.26 -1.45 6.57
N THR A 38 -2.29 -1.52 5.72
CA THR A 38 -3.65 -1.87 6.12
C THR A 38 -3.74 -3.32 6.59
N GLU A 39 -3.16 -4.26 5.84
CA GLU A 39 -3.09 -5.68 6.23
C GLU A 39 -2.37 -5.87 7.57
N LYS A 40 -1.29 -5.11 7.81
CA LYS A 40 -0.56 -5.18 9.08
C LYS A 40 -1.43 -4.76 10.28
N LEU A 41 -2.24 -3.71 10.12
CA LEU A 41 -3.16 -3.24 11.16
C LEU A 41 -4.33 -4.20 11.40
N GLU A 42 -4.75 -4.97 10.38
CA GLU A 42 -5.82 -5.96 10.50
C GLU A 42 -5.34 -7.31 11.05
N SER A 43 -4.06 -7.65 10.83
CA SER A 43 -3.46 -8.93 11.23
C SER A 43 -2.84 -8.91 12.62
N SER A 44 -2.43 -7.76 13.13
CA SER A 44 -1.75 -7.63 14.41
C SER A 44 -2.06 -6.31 15.10
N CYS A 45 -2.04 -6.29 16.43
CA CYS A 45 -2.24 -5.04 17.15
C CYS A 45 -0.97 -4.18 17.07
N PHE A 46 -1.12 -2.93 16.61
CA PHE A 46 0.01 -2.00 16.44
C PHE A 46 0.82 -1.72 17.73
N ILE A 47 0.19 -1.78 18.91
CA ILE A 47 0.85 -1.42 20.18
C ILE A 47 1.61 -2.59 20.80
N CYS A 48 1.04 -3.80 20.78
CA CYS A 48 1.63 -4.98 21.43
C CYS A 48 2.21 -6.01 20.46
N ASP A 49 2.02 -5.82 19.15
CA ASP A 49 2.48 -6.69 18.06
C ASP A 49 1.96 -8.14 18.15
N ILE A 50 0.87 -8.36 18.89
CA ILE A 50 0.21 -9.67 19.01
C ILE A 50 -0.74 -9.86 17.83
N GLY A 51 -0.64 -11.02 17.18
CA GLY A 51 -1.47 -11.38 16.05
C GLY A 51 -2.95 -11.60 16.41
N LYS A 52 -3.82 -11.27 15.47
CA LYS A 52 -5.28 -11.38 15.58
C LYS A 52 -5.73 -12.80 15.95
N GLU A 53 -5.05 -13.83 15.44
CA GLU A 53 -5.35 -15.22 15.73
C GLU A 53 -5.25 -15.59 17.22
N THR A 54 -4.44 -14.85 17.98
CA THR A 54 -4.31 -15.03 19.43
C THR A 54 -5.54 -14.48 20.16
N PHE A 55 -6.09 -13.36 19.69
CA PHE A 55 -7.29 -12.74 20.26
C PHE A 55 -8.57 -13.44 19.83
N ASP A 56 -8.61 -13.98 18.61
CA ASP A 56 -9.78 -14.74 18.12
C ASP A 56 -10.00 -16.07 18.89
N ARG A 57 -8.96 -16.58 19.56
CA ARG A 57 -9.06 -17.74 20.48
C ARG A 57 -9.56 -17.36 21.87
N LEU A 58 -9.53 -16.08 22.22
CA LEU A 58 -10.00 -15.55 23.49
C LEU A 58 -11.45 -15.05 23.32
N PRO A 59 -12.29 -15.10 24.36
CA PRO A 59 -13.67 -14.58 24.28
C PRO A 59 -13.73 -13.06 24.08
N ARG A 60 -12.60 -12.36 24.26
CA ARG A 60 -12.43 -10.94 23.96
C ARG A 60 -11.74 -10.84 22.60
N GLY A 61 -12.53 -10.65 21.54
CA GLY A 61 -12.03 -10.61 20.17
C GLY A 61 -11.12 -9.42 19.88
N PHE A 62 -10.43 -9.48 18.73
CA PHE A 62 -9.43 -8.49 18.31
C PHE A 62 -9.95 -7.05 18.27
N ASP A 63 -11.20 -6.85 17.84
CA ASP A 63 -11.82 -5.52 17.74
C ASP A 63 -11.97 -4.82 19.10
N ILE A 64 -12.28 -5.57 20.16
CA ILE A 64 -12.35 -5.01 21.52
C ILE A 64 -10.95 -4.61 21.98
N HIS A 65 -9.95 -5.43 21.68
CA HIS A 65 -8.56 -5.16 22.05
C HIS A 65 -8.06 -3.86 21.38
N THR A 66 -8.25 -3.69 20.07
CA THR A 66 -7.78 -2.49 19.36
C THR A 66 -8.62 -1.24 19.61
N THR A 67 -9.88 -1.34 20.05
CA THR A 67 -10.73 -0.15 20.29
C THR A 67 -10.82 0.30 21.75
N LYS A 68 -10.66 -0.62 22.71
CA LYS A 68 -10.83 -0.36 24.15
C LYS A 68 -9.56 -0.49 24.96
N GLU A 69 -8.72 -1.49 24.66
CA GLU A 69 -7.49 -1.74 25.44
C GLU A 69 -6.32 -0.96 24.84
N HIS A 70 -6.06 -1.16 23.55
CA HIS A 70 -4.96 -0.58 22.78
C HIS A 70 -5.47 0.26 21.61
N ASN A 71 -6.35 1.21 21.93
CA ASN A 71 -6.77 2.22 20.96
C ASN A 71 -5.60 3.11 20.59
N PHE A 72 -5.13 2.97 19.36
CA PHE A 72 -4.03 3.75 18.80
C PHE A 72 -4.24 5.27 18.97
N ALA A 73 -5.47 5.77 18.83
CA ALA A 73 -5.77 7.19 18.98
C ALA A 73 -5.53 7.74 20.40
N ASN A 74 -5.51 6.88 21.43
CA ASN A 74 -5.20 7.30 22.79
C ASN A 74 -3.70 7.51 23.03
N TYR A 75 -2.85 7.09 22.09
CA TYR A 75 -1.39 7.22 22.13
C TYR A 75 -0.88 8.33 21.20
N LEU A 76 -1.79 9.06 20.56
CA LEU A 76 -1.52 10.21 19.70
C LEU A 76 -1.79 11.51 20.48
#